data_AF-A0A210W9Q5-F1
#
_entry.id   AF-A0A210W9Q5-F1
#
_cell.length_a   1.000
_cell.length_b   1.000
_cell.length_c   1.000
_cell.angle_alpha   90.00
_cell.angle_beta   90.00
_cell.angle_gamma   90.00
#
_symmetry.space_group_name_H-M   'P 1'
#
loop_
_entity.id
_entity.type
_entity.pdbx_description
1 polymer ?
#
loop_
_entity_poly.entity_id
_entity_poly.type
_entity_poly.pdbx_seq_one_letter_code
_entity_poly.pdbx_strand_id
1 'polypeptide(L)'
;MHAGSPGPALPKIEQAPVPAFRFPPAAMNITINQQATELSDGATVADALAQLAPRPPFAVAINTVFVPKARYAEQALNDGDRLEVISPVTGG
;
A
#
# COMPACT_ATOMS: atom_id res chain seq x y z
N MET A 1 1.73 22.85 63.66
CA MET A 1 0.48 23.01 62.89
C MET A 1 0.74 23.98 61.75
N HIS A 2 1.12 23.47 60.59
CA HIS A 2 1.06 24.11 59.27
C HIS A 2 1.54 23.03 58.30
N ALA A 3 0.61 22.31 57.68
CA ALA A 3 0.00 22.65 56.39
C ALA A 3 0.90 22.10 55.26
N GLY A 4 0.43 20.98 54.70
CA GLY A 4 1.09 20.31 53.59
C GLY A 4 1.11 21.16 52.33
N SER A 5 2.22 21.06 51.60
CA SER A 5 2.33 21.59 50.24
C SER A 5 2.20 20.43 49.24
N PRO A 6 1.44 20.62 48.15
CA PRO A 6 1.09 19.56 47.21
C PRO A 6 2.29 19.16 46.33
N GLY A 7 2.50 17.85 46.17
CA GLY A 7 3.48 17.32 45.22
C GLY A 7 3.09 17.64 43.77
N PRO A 8 4.06 17.67 42.85
CA PRO A 8 3.80 18.00 41.46
C PRO A 8 2.89 16.96 40.81
N ALA A 9 1.89 17.44 40.07
CA ALA A 9 1.02 16.62 39.26
C ALA A 9 1.84 15.85 38.21
N LEU A 10 1.69 14.53 38.20
CA LEU A 10 2.19 13.66 37.14
C LEU A 10 1.52 14.05 35.81
N PRO A 11 2.26 14.12 34.69
CA PRO A 11 1.64 14.33 33.39
C PRO A 11 0.72 13.14 33.07
N LYS A 12 -0.54 13.41 32.74
CA LYS A 12 -1.42 12.42 32.09
C LYS A 12 -0.78 12.12 30.73
N ILE A 13 -0.11 10.98 30.63
CA ILE A 13 0.21 10.39 29.33
C ILE A 13 -1.11 10.15 28.60
N GLU A 14 -1.47 11.10 27.75
CA GLU A 14 -2.48 10.90 26.72
C GLU A 14 -1.91 9.82 25.80
N GLN A 15 -2.25 8.57 26.11
CA GLN A 15 -2.01 7.45 25.22
C GLN A 15 -2.89 7.71 24.00
N ALA A 16 -2.31 8.31 22.96
CA ALA A 16 -2.82 8.20 21.61
C ALA A 16 -3.14 6.71 21.35
N PRO A 17 -4.24 6.38 20.65
CA PRO A 17 -4.57 4.98 20.42
C PRO A 17 -3.37 4.30 19.79
N VAL A 18 -2.84 3.28 20.47
CA VAL A 18 -1.85 2.38 19.88
C VAL A 18 -2.40 2.01 18.50
N PRO A 19 -1.69 2.29 17.38
CA PRO A 19 -2.11 1.73 16.12
C PRO A 19 -2.14 0.22 16.35
N ALA A 20 -3.27 -0.41 16.05
CA ALA A 20 -3.37 -1.86 16.11
C ALA A 20 -2.14 -2.40 15.38
N PHE A 21 -1.23 -3.04 16.12
CA PHE A 21 -0.02 -3.64 15.57
C PHE A 21 -0.51 -4.86 14.78
N ARG A 22 -1.07 -4.58 13.60
CA ARG A 22 -1.33 -5.54 12.55
C ARG A 22 0.08 -5.97 12.18
N PHE A 23 0.44 -7.21 12.54
CA PHE A 23 1.50 -7.89 11.81
C PHE A 23 1.16 -7.68 10.35
N PRO A 24 2.00 -6.97 9.56
CA PRO A 24 1.70 -6.87 8.14
C PRO A 24 1.55 -8.32 7.66
N PRO A 25 0.43 -8.68 7.00
CA PRO A 25 0.41 -9.95 6.27
C PRO A 25 1.68 -9.97 5.43
N ALA A 26 2.39 -11.11 5.42
CA ALA A 26 3.74 -11.24 4.89
C ALA A 26 3.94 -10.32 3.67
N ALA A 27 4.84 -9.34 3.76
CA ALA A 27 5.00 -8.38 2.69
C ALA A 27 5.68 -9.05 1.48
N MET A 28 5.26 -8.69 0.28
CA MET A 28 5.86 -9.14 -0.97
C MET A 28 6.46 -7.95 -1.73
N ASN A 29 7.56 -8.21 -2.42
CA ASN A 29 8.29 -7.20 -3.16
C ASN A 29 8.03 -7.40 -4.65
N ILE A 30 7.35 -6.43 -5.26
CA ILE A 30 7.10 -6.42 -6.71
C ILE A 30 7.77 -5.20 -7.36
N THR A 31 7.79 -5.17 -8.67
CA THR A 31 8.25 -4.01 -9.43
C THR A 31 7.10 -3.39 -10.20
N ILE A 32 6.71 -2.16 -9.89
CA ILE A 32 5.70 -1.39 -10.62
C ILE A 32 6.39 -0.34 -11.50
N ASN A 33 6.25 -0.40 -12.82
CA ASN A 33 6.90 0.55 -13.74
C ASN A 33 8.41 0.72 -13.47
N GLN A 34 9.12 -0.40 -13.28
CA GLN A 34 10.55 -0.44 -12.92
C GLN A 34 10.90 0.05 -11.50
N GLN A 35 9.92 0.43 -10.69
CA GLN A 35 10.12 0.83 -9.29
C GLN A 35 9.73 -0.28 -8.31
N ALA A 36 10.67 -0.66 -7.44
CA ALA A 36 10.40 -1.63 -6.38
C ALA A 36 9.31 -1.10 -5.43
N THR A 37 8.27 -1.89 -5.22
CA THR A 37 7.11 -1.56 -4.39
C THR A 37 6.80 -2.75 -3.49
N GLU A 38 6.59 -2.47 -2.21
CA GLU A 38 6.16 -3.46 -1.24
C GLU A 38 4.63 -3.48 -1.15
N LEU A 39 4.05 -4.66 -1.29
CA LEU A 39 2.61 -4.91 -1.17
C LEU A 39 2.36 -5.96 -0.09
N SER A 40 1.13 -6.01 0.42
CA SER A 40 0.68 -7.11 1.26
C SER A 40 0.63 -8.42 0.49
N ASP A 41 0.93 -9.53 1.16
CA ASP A 41 0.59 -10.88 0.69
C ASP A 41 -0.85 -10.95 0.19
N GLY A 42 -1.04 -11.58 -0.98
CA GLY A 42 -2.34 -11.72 -1.63
C GLY A 42 -2.92 -10.43 -2.22
N ALA A 43 -2.15 -9.33 -2.28
CA ALA A 43 -2.61 -8.10 -2.93
C ALA A 43 -2.90 -8.34 -4.42
N THR A 44 -3.88 -7.60 -4.93
CA THR A 44 -4.31 -7.70 -6.32
C THR A 44 -3.75 -6.57 -7.17
N VAL A 45 -3.93 -6.66 -8.49
CA VAL A 45 -3.65 -5.55 -9.40
C VAL A 45 -4.40 -4.28 -8.98
N ALA A 46 -5.63 -4.40 -8.48
CA ALA A 46 -6.40 -3.24 -8.01
C ALA A 46 -5.74 -2.57 -6.80
N ASP A 47 -5.17 -3.33 -5.86
CA ASP A 47 -4.45 -2.79 -4.71
C ASP A 47 -3.18 -2.04 -5.13
N ALA A 48 -2.42 -2.61 -6.07
CA ALA A 48 -1.24 -1.95 -6.64
C ALA A 48 -1.61 -0.64 -7.36
N LEU A 49 -2.71 -0.64 -8.12
CA LEU A 49 -3.23 0.55 -8.80
C LEU A 49 -3.76 1.60 -7.83
N ALA A 50 -4.33 1.21 -6.69
CA ALA A 50 -4.81 2.14 -5.67
C ALA A 50 -3.65 2.94 -5.05
N GLN A 51 -2.48 2.32 -4.89
CA GLN A 51 -1.27 3.02 -4.42
C GLN A 51 -0.66 3.92 -5.49
N LEU A 52 -0.60 3.45 -6.73
CA LEU A 52 -0.03 4.22 -7.83
C LEU A 52 -0.94 5.37 -8.31
N ALA A 53 -2.26 5.20 -8.20
CA ALA A 53 -3.29 6.10 -8.69
C ALA A 53 -3.07 6.61 -10.14
N PRO A 54 -2.85 5.73 -11.13
CA PRO A 54 -2.56 6.15 -12.50
C PRO A 54 -3.80 6.77 -13.17
N ARG A 55 -3.55 7.70 -14.10
CA ARG A 55 -4.61 8.39 -14.85
C ARG A 55 -5.05 7.56 -16.06
N PRO A 56 -6.35 7.23 -16.20
CA PRO A 56 -6.85 6.56 -17.39
C PRO A 56 -6.81 7.45 -18.65
N PRO A 57 -6.74 6.87 -19.86
CA PRO A 57 -6.70 5.42 -20.13
C PRO A 57 -5.32 4.81 -19.88
N PHE A 58 -5.31 3.57 -19.37
CA PHE A 58 -4.11 2.76 -19.22
C PHE A 58 -4.45 1.28 -19.34
N ALA A 59 -3.45 0.48 -19.68
CA ALA A 59 -3.45 -0.98 -19.60
C ALA A 59 -2.47 -1.44 -18.52
N VAL A 60 -2.69 -2.63 -17.97
CA VAL A 60 -1.79 -3.26 -17.01
C VAL A 60 -1.26 -4.56 -17.59
N ALA A 61 0.03 -4.80 -17.43
CA ALA A 61 0.66 -6.09 -17.70
C ALA A 61 1.37 -6.61 -16.44
N ILE A 62 1.29 -7.92 -16.19
CA ILE A 62 2.09 -8.63 -15.18
C ILE A 62 3.07 -9.51 -15.95
N ASN A 63 4.37 -9.36 -15.69
CA ASN A 63 5.43 -10.14 -16.34
C ASN A 63 5.26 -10.17 -17.88
N THR A 64 4.99 -9.00 -18.48
CA THR A 64 4.73 -8.81 -19.93
C THR A 64 3.39 -9.35 -20.46
N VAL A 65 2.53 -9.92 -19.61
CA VAL A 65 1.21 -10.42 -19.98
C VAL A 65 0.12 -9.43 -19.58
N PHE A 66 -0.65 -8.95 -20.56
CA PHE A 66 -1.75 -8.01 -20.31
C PHE A 66 -2.86 -8.63 -19.48
N VAL A 67 -3.27 -7.92 -18.44
CA VAL A 67 -4.41 -8.28 -17.60
C VAL A 67 -5.64 -7.52 -18.11
N PRO A 68 -6.76 -8.19 -18.42
CA PRO A 68 -8.01 -7.51 -18.74
C PRO A 68 -8.49 -6.68 -17.54
N LYS A 69 -8.96 -5.45 -17.78
CA LYS A 69 -9.46 -4.54 -16.72
C LYS A 69 -10.49 -5.20 -15.79
N ALA A 70 -11.35 -6.06 -16.33
CA ALA A 70 -12.36 -6.79 -15.55
C ALA A 70 -11.76 -7.69 -14.47
N ARG A 71 -10.50 -8.14 -14.65
CA ARG A 71 -9.79 -9.03 -13.73
C ARG A 71 -8.90 -8.30 -12.73
N TYR A 72 -8.78 -6.98 -12.75
CA TYR A 72 -7.84 -6.28 -11.86
C TYR A 72 -8.11 -6.54 -10.37
N ALA A 73 -9.37 -6.68 -9.99
CA ALA A 73 -9.76 -6.96 -8.60
C ALA A 73 -9.57 -8.43 -8.18
N GLU A 74 -9.39 -9.34 -9.15
CA GLU A 74 -9.28 -10.79 -8.91
C GLU A 74 -7.86 -11.32 -9.18
N GLN A 75 -7.09 -10.60 -10.00
CA GLN A 75 -5.73 -10.95 -10.38
C GLN A 75 -4.80 -10.68 -9.21
N ALA A 76 -4.51 -11.73 -8.43
CA ALA A 76 -3.49 -11.71 -7.40
C ALA A 76 -2.10 -11.48 -8.00
N LEU A 77 -1.27 -10.76 -7.25
CA LEU A 77 0.14 -10.55 -7.50
C LEU A 77 0.95 -11.48 -6.60
N ASN A 78 2.12 -11.89 -7.08
CA ASN A 78 3.06 -12.73 -6.36
C ASN A 78 4.35 -11.96 -6.10
N ASP A 79 5.11 -12.43 -5.11
CA ASP A 79 6.46 -11.92 -4.86
C ASP A 79 7.33 -12.00 -6.13
N GLY A 80 8.06 -10.92 -6.40
CA GLY A 80 8.92 -10.79 -7.57
C GLY A 80 8.20 -10.41 -8.87
N ASP A 81 6.86 -10.31 -8.89
CA ASP A 81 6.13 -9.94 -10.10
C ASP A 81 6.52 -8.54 -10.61
N ARG A 82 6.47 -8.37 -11.93
CA ARG A 82 6.64 -7.08 -12.60
C ARG A 82 5.32 -6.59 -13.14
N LEU A 83 4.76 -5.58 -12.51
CA LEU A 83 3.57 -4.89 -12.95
C LEU A 83 3.97 -3.66 -13.78
N GLU A 84 3.45 -3.54 -14.99
CA GLU A 84 3.63 -2.36 -15.84
C GLU A 84 2.29 -1.72 -16.14
N VAL A 85 2.20 -0.41 -15.89
CA VAL A 85 1.06 0.43 -16.22
C VAL A 85 1.42 1.23 -17.46
N ILE A 86 0.74 0.92 -18.56
CA ILE A 86 1.06 1.41 -19.89
C ILE A 86 -0.05 2.36 -20.33
N SER A 87 0.27 3.63 -20.47
CA SER A 87 -0.64 4.60 -21.10
C SER A 87 -0.52 4.51 -22.62
N PRO A 88 -1.64 4.56 -23.38
CA PRO A 88 -1.56 4.59 -24.82
C PRO A 88 -0.85 5.86 -25.28
N VAL A 89 0.12 5.69 -26.17
CA VAL A 89 0.72 6.80 -26.93
C VAL A 89 -0.17 7.06 -28.14
N THR A 90 -1.00 8.09 -28.06
CA THR A 90 -1.79 8.54 -29.21
C THR A 90 -0.83 9.24 -30.18
N GLY A 91 -0.46 8.55 -31.26
CA GLY A 91 0.18 9.19 -32.41
C GLY A 91 -0.85 10.06 -33.14
N GLY A 92 -0.47 11.31 -33.43
CA GLY A 92 -1.18 12.18 -34.37
C GLY A 92 -0.72 11.96 -35.79
#